data_AF-A0A1B7WAQ6-F1
#
_entry.id   AF-A0A1B7WAQ6-F1
#
_cell.length_a   1.000
_cell.length_b   1.000
_cell.length_c   1.000
_cell.angle_alpha   90.00
_cell.angle_beta   90.00
_cell.angle_gamma   90.00
#
_symmetry.space_group_name_H-M   'P 1'
#
loop_
_entity.id
_entity.type
_entity.pdbx_description
1 polymer ?
#
loop_
_entity_poly.entity_id
_entity_poly.type
_entity_poly.pdbx_seq_one_letter_code
_entity_poly.pdbx_strand_id
1 'polypeptide(L)'
;MILAQSLTIDSVLVNNCIQFTTWGFSSLLLAEIVRDAYHALCHQITWLAKWHNKHHAVYRRDLTLTSQKAYVDSQLYHDIVESGILVTILTIIALLAHQWGLWLGVAYAVTFLYGASLRYFQGTIDTDYNHLPGPLDTIPSVLWVNRTYHWRHHFDDVNAYYSGVFPLVDKILGTGLSLKGKTVALTGASGALGQALAAELLKHNAKVVALTTNPEKIAVQERVKIVKWELGNEDQLKESLNKVDILIINHGINVYGDRTSAAIQNSYQVNTFSALELIDVFSATVIGPQDKATKEIWVNTSEAEVSPALSPLYEL
;
A
#
# COMPACT_ATOMS: atom_id res chain seq x y z
N MET A 1 -41.61 10.87 -42.31
CA MET A 1 -41.60 11.57 -41.00
C MET A 1 -42.23 10.63 -39.98
N ILE A 2 -41.47 9.65 -39.50
CA ILE A 2 -41.88 8.77 -38.41
C ILE A 2 -40.85 9.00 -37.30
N LEU A 3 -41.34 9.04 -36.05
CA LEU A 3 -40.59 9.00 -34.79
C LEU A 3 -40.08 10.34 -34.26
N ALA A 4 -40.99 11.06 -33.60
CA ALA A 4 -40.68 11.68 -32.32
C ALA A 4 -41.86 11.37 -31.38
N GLN A 5 -42.00 10.10 -30.99
CA GLN A 5 -42.79 9.77 -29.81
C GLN A 5 -42.07 10.40 -28.62
N SER A 6 -42.76 11.29 -27.91
CA SER A 6 -42.29 11.87 -26.65
C SER A 6 -41.99 10.74 -25.67
N LEU A 7 -40.72 10.51 -25.35
CA LEU A 7 -40.35 9.68 -24.21
C LEU A 7 -40.91 10.33 -22.95
N THR A 8 -41.90 9.69 -22.34
CA THR A 8 -42.38 10.05 -21.01
C THR A 8 -41.48 9.35 -19.99
N ILE A 9 -40.68 10.14 -19.26
CA ILE A 9 -39.82 9.61 -18.20
C ILE A 9 -40.71 9.28 -17.00
N ASP A 10 -40.75 8.01 -16.62
CA ASP A 10 -41.41 7.56 -15.39
C ASP A 10 -40.57 7.98 -14.17
N SER A 11 -40.95 9.10 -13.56
CA SER A 11 -40.27 9.65 -12.39
C SER A 11 -40.25 8.72 -11.17
N VAL A 12 -41.27 7.86 -11.00
CA VAL A 12 -41.34 6.91 -9.89
C VAL A 12 -40.34 5.79 -10.10
N LEU A 13 -40.30 5.25 -11.32
CA LEU A 13 -39.29 4.25 -11.68
C LEU A 13 -37.88 4.83 -11.55
N VAL A 14 -37.63 6.04 -12.05
CA VAL A 14 -36.34 6.71 -11.93
C VAL A 14 -35.93 6.88 -10.46
N ASN A 15 -36.82 7.35 -9.60
CA ASN A 15 -36.53 7.51 -8.17
C ASN A 15 -36.24 6.16 -7.50
N ASN A 16 -37.00 5.11 -7.80
CA ASN A 16 -36.75 3.77 -7.27
C ASN A 16 -35.38 3.23 -7.72
N CYS A 17 -35.01 3.44 -9.00
CA CYS A 17 -33.71 3.06 -9.53
C CYS A 17 -32.57 3.83 -8.84
N ILE A 18 -32.73 5.14 -8.62
CA ILE A 18 -31.74 5.97 -7.92
C ILE A 18 -31.58 5.51 -6.47
N GLN A 19 -32.68 5.27 -5.76
CA GLN A 19 -32.65 4.78 -4.39
C GLN A 19 -31.97 3.42 -4.30
N PHE A 20 -32.37 2.46 -5.15
CA PHE A 20 -31.74 1.14 -5.20
C PHE A 20 -30.24 1.24 -5.48
N THR A 21 -29.85 2.06 -6.47
CA THR A 21 -28.45 2.26 -6.84
C THR A 21 -27.65 2.87 -5.69
N THR A 22 -28.18 3.91 -5.03
CA THR A 22 -27.53 4.57 -3.90
C THR A 22 -27.33 3.60 -2.74
N TRP A 23 -28.41 2.95 -2.30
CA TRP A 23 -28.34 1.94 -1.23
C TRP A 23 -27.46 0.75 -1.61
N GLY A 24 -27.47 0.34 -2.88
CA GLY A 24 -26.63 -0.71 -3.43
C GLY A 24 -25.16 -0.39 -3.26
N PHE A 25 -24.69 0.74 -3.78
CA PHE A 25 -23.29 1.16 -3.64
C PHE A 25 -22.89 1.38 -2.17
N SER A 26 -23.76 2.01 -1.37
CA SER A 26 -23.51 2.17 0.07
C SER A 26 -23.39 0.82 0.78
N SER A 27 -24.15 -0.19 0.38
CA SER A 27 -24.08 -1.53 0.99
C SER A 27 -22.81 -2.29 0.62
N LEU A 28 -22.28 -2.10 -0.59
CA LEU A 28 -20.99 -2.66 -0.98
C LEU A 28 -19.85 -2.04 -0.17
N LEU A 29 -19.86 -0.71 -0.02
CA LEU A 29 -18.90 -0.01 0.83
C LEU A 29 -19.01 -0.45 2.30
N LEU A 30 -20.24 -0.61 2.81
CA LEU A 30 -20.48 -1.11 4.15
C LEU A 30 -19.90 -2.52 4.35
N ALA A 31 -20.06 -3.41 3.38
CA ALA A 31 -19.50 -4.76 3.45
C ALA A 31 -17.97 -4.73 3.60
N GLU A 32 -17.30 -3.88 2.83
CA GLU A 32 -15.84 -3.68 2.90
C GLU A 32 -15.41 -3.14 4.27
N ILE A 33 -16.10 -2.11 4.77
CA ILE A 33 -15.82 -1.53 6.10
C ILE A 33 -15.99 -2.58 7.20
N VAL A 34 -17.06 -3.37 7.17
CA VAL A 34 -17.32 -4.40 8.19
C VAL A 34 -16.26 -5.50 8.15
N ARG A 35 -15.86 -5.94 6.95
CA ARG A 35 -14.81 -6.97 6.81
C ARG A 35 -13.47 -6.45 7.30
N ASP A 36 -13.04 -5.27 6.87
CA ASP A 36 -11.75 -4.71 7.27
C ASP A 36 -11.72 -4.37 8.76
N ALA A 37 -12.84 -3.93 9.35
CA ALA A 37 -12.96 -3.76 10.80
C ALA A 37 -12.81 -5.09 11.55
N TYR A 38 -13.43 -6.17 11.06
CA TYR A 38 -13.24 -7.51 11.63
C TYR A 38 -11.78 -7.96 11.54
N HIS A 39 -11.14 -7.76 10.38
CA HIS A 39 -9.71 -8.04 10.18
C HIS A 39 -8.83 -7.26 11.16
N ALA A 40 -9.04 -5.95 11.28
CA ALA A 40 -8.31 -5.11 12.23
C ALA A 40 -8.49 -5.59 13.69
N LEU A 41 -9.72 -5.97 14.06
CA LEU A 41 -10.01 -6.55 15.38
C LEU A 41 -9.30 -7.89 15.60
N CYS A 42 -9.10 -8.70 14.54
CA CYS A 42 -8.33 -9.94 14.65
C CYS A 42 -6.88 -9.71 15.06
N HIS A 43 -6.28 -8.55 14.76
CA HIS A 43 -4.92 -8.21 15.21
C HIS A 43 -4.87 -7.65 16.64
N GLN A 44 -5.99 -7.20 17.19
CA GLN A 44 -6.05 -6.59 18.52
C GLN A 44 -6.63 -7.52 19.60
N ILE A 45 -7.51 -8.46 19.22
CA ILE A 45 -8.22 -9.33 20.14
C ILE A 45 -7.67 -10.76 20.01
N THR A 46 -7.00 -11.24 21.05
CA THR A 46 -6.30 -12.55 21.08
C THR A 46 -7.16 -13.74 20.69
N TRP A 47 -8.45 -13.75 21.06
CA TRP A 47 -9.36 -14.83 20.69
C TRP A 47 -9.66 -14.86 19.18
N LEU A 48 -9.88 -13.69 18.56
CA LEU A 48 -10.08 -13.57 17.11
C LEU A 48 -8.77 -13.87 16.35
N ALA A 49 -7.64 -13.39 16.88
CA ALA A 49 -6.31 -13.64 16.34
C ALA A 49 -6.01 -15.13 16.16
N LYS A 50 -6.46 -15.98 17.07
CA LYS A 50 -6.27 -17.44 16.99
C LYS A 50 -6.75 -18.02 15.66
N TRP A 51 -7.89 -17.54 15.18
CA TRP A 51 -8.51 -18.02 13.95
C TRP A 51 -7.88 -17.38 12.73
N HIS A 52 -7.72 -16.06 12.74
CA HIS A 52 -7.06 -15.33 11.66
C HIS A 52 -5.60 -15.78 11.43
N ASN A 53 -4.87 -16.13 12.47
CA ASN A 53 -3.51 -16.65 12.33
C ASN A 53 -3.44 -18.01 11.61
N LYS A 54 -4.52 -18.78 11.51
CA LYS A 54 -4.54 -19.98 10.65
C LYS A 54 -4.42 -19.62 9.17
N HIS A 55 -4.96 -18.48 8.77
CA HIS A 55 -4.84 -17.93 7.43
C HIS A 55 -3.40 -17.45 7.16
N HIS A 56 -2.80 -16.69 8.06
CA HIS A 56 -1.38 -16.32 7.93
C HIS A 56 -0.44 -17.54 7.91
N ALA A 57 -0.73 -18.56 8.72
CA ALA A 57 0.14 -19.73 8.85
C ALA A 57 0.11 -20.70 7.66
N VAL A 58 -0.87 -20.59 6.75
CA VAL A 58 -0.94 -21.52 5.61
C VAL A 58 -0.01 -21.13 4.48
N TYR A 59 0.36 -19.86 4.34
CA TYR A 59 1.16 -19.39 3.21
C TYR A 59 2.63 -19.21 3.58
N ARG A 60 3.52 -19.64 2.66
CA ARG A 60 4.93 -19.26 2.66
C ARG A 60 5.09 -17.90 1.97
N ARG A 61 6.28 -17.29 2.05
CA ARG A 61 6.56 -15.98 1.42
C ARG A 61 6.40 -15.99 -0.11
N ASP A 62 6.41 -17.13 -0.78
CA ASP A 62 6.12 -17.24 -2.22
C ASP A 62 4.63 -17.58 -2.51
N LEU A 63 3.78 -17.46 -1.48
CA LEU A 63 2.36 -17.82 -1.47
C LEU A 63 2.07 -19.31 -1.70
N THR A 64 3.10 -20.17 -1.70
CA THR A 64 2.88 -21.62 -1.72
C THR A 64 2.36 -22.09 -0.36
N LEU A 65 1.53 -23.14 -0.37
CA LEU A 65 0.92 -23.68 0.84
C LEU A 65 1.93 -24.44 1.70
N THR A 66 1.79 -24.34 3.01
CA THR A 66 2.58 -25.13 3.98
C THR A 66 2.14 -26.58 4.02
N SER A 67 0.83 -26.84 4.00
CA SER A 67 0.24 -28.18 3.86
C SER A 67 -1.25 -28.10 3.48
N GLN A 68 -1.78 -29.17 2.88
CA GLN A 68 -3.21 -29.25 2.57
C GLN A 68 -4.10 -29.16 3.81
N LYS A 69 -3.68 -29.80 4.91
CA LYS A 69 -4.43 -29.75 6.17
C LYS A 69 -4.52 -28.33 6.72
N ALA A 70 -3.39 -27.61 6.75
CA ALA A 70 -3.38 -26.23 7.21
C ALA A 70 -4.29 -25.34 6.35
N TYR A 71 -4.38 -25.61 5.06
CA TYR A 71 -5.24 -24.90 4.14
C TYR A 71 -6.73 -25.16 4.38
N VAL A 72 -7.14 -26.43 4.46
CA VAL A 72 -8.53 -26.75 4.80
C VAL A 72 -8.91 -26.17 6.18
N ASP A 73 -8.01 -26.24 7.15
CA ASP A 73 -8.21 -25.61 8.46
C ASP A 73 -8.32 -24.07 8.36
N SER A 74 -7.53 -23.40 7.50
CA SER A 74 -7.64 -21.94 7.33
C SER A 74 -8.99 -21.55 6.72
N GLN A 75 -9.48 -22.31 5.73
CA GLN A 75 -10.79 -22.07 5.14
C GLN A 75 -11.92 -22.20 6.17
N LEU A 76 -11.89 -23.26 7.00
CA LEU A 76 -12.93 -23.49 8.00
C LEU A 76 -12.92 -22.47 9.13
N TYR A 77 -11.75 -22.28 9.74
CA TYR A 77 -11.65 -21.53 10.99
C TYR A 77 -11.49 -20.02 10.77
N HIS A 78 -11.04 -19.59 9.60
CA HIS A 78 -10.93 -18.17 9.26
C HIS A 78 -11.94 -17.76 8.19
N ASP A 79 -11.74 -18.14 6.93
CA ASP A 79 -12.46 -17.56 5.80
C ASP A 79 -13.99 -17.76 5.87
N ILE A 80 -14.44 -18.97 6.24
CA ILE A 80 -15.88 -19.28 6.45
C ILE A 80 -16.42 -18.51 7.66
N VAL A 81 -15.67 -18.45 8.76
CA VAL A 81 -16.12 -17.77 9.99
C VAL A 81 -16.27 -16.28 9.73
N GLU A 82 -15.26 -15.64 9.14
CA GLU A 82 -15.30 -14.23 8.79
C GLU A 82 -16.46 -13.93 7.83
N SER A 83 -16.54 -14.68 6.72
CA SER A 83 -17.58 -14.43 5.71
C SER A 83 -18.98 -14.70 6.25
N GLY A 84 -19.13 -15.69 7.14
CA GLY A 84 -20.39 -15.98 7.83
C GLY A 84 -20.83 -14.86 8.77
N ILE A 85 -19.90 -14.28 9.53
CA ILE A 85 -20.14 -13.11 10.38
C ILE A 85 -20.56 -11.91 9.51
N LEU A 86 -19.82 -11.66 8.42
CA LEU A 86 -20.12 -10.58 7.47
C LEU A 86 -21.54 -10.71 6.90
N VAL A 87 -21.90 -11.87 6.36
CA VAL A 87 -23.25 -12.14 5.82
C VAL A 87 -24.33 -11.93 6.89
N THR A 88 -24.08 -12.39 8.12
CA THR A 88 -25.03 -12.26 9.23
C THR A 88 -25.27 -10.78 9.57
N ILE A 89 -24.20 -10.01 9.75
CA ILE A 89 -24.29 -8.58 10.08
C ILE A 89 -25.02 -7.81 8.98
N LEU A 90 -24.63 -8.00 7.72
CA LEU A 90 -25.25 -7.27 6.61
C LEU A 90 -26.73 -7.66 6.41
N THR A 91 -27.08 -8.92 6.66
CA THR A 91 -28.47 -9.41 6.58
C THR A 91 -29.33 -8.76 7.67
N ILE A 92 -28.83 -8.67 8.91
CA ILE A 92 -29.52 -7.96 9.99
C ILE A 92 -29.75 -6.50 9.61
N ILE A 93 -28.73 -5.82 9.07
CA ILE A 93 -28.84 -4.42 8.63
C ILE A 93 -29.89 -4.27 7.51
N ALA A 94 -29.85 -5.14 6.50
CA ALA A 94 -30.81 -5.11 5.39
C ALA A 94 -32.26 -5.34 5.86
N LEU A 95 -32.46 -6.28 6.79
CA LEU A 95 -33.78 -6.58 7.36
C LEU A 95 -34.32 -5.41 8.20
N LEU A 96 -33.49 -4.74 9.00
CA LEU A 96 -33.91 -3.64 9.86
C LEU A 96 -34.14 -2.34 9.10
N ALA A 97 -33.32 -2.05 8.08
CA ALA A 97 -33.42 -0.80 7.32
C ALA A 97 -34.52 -0.83 6.25
N HIS A 98 -35.01 -2.02 5.87
CA HIS A 98 -36.07 -2.23 4.88
C HIS A 98 -35.77 -1.58 3.51
N GLN A 99 -34.49 -1.50 3.11
CA GLN A 99 -34.08 -0.95 1.81
C GLN A 99 -33.61 -2.06 0.87
N TRP A 100 -34.22 -2.16 -0.31
CA TRP A 100 -33.92 -3.21 -1.28
C TRP A 100 -32.47 -3.21 -1.76
N GLY A 101 -31.86 -2.02 -1.92
CA GLY A 101 -30.46 -1.92 -2.37
C GLY A 101 -29.46 -2.58 -1.41
N LEU A 102 -29.77 -2.68 -0.11
CA LEU A 102 -28.87 -3.28 0.87
C LEU A 102 -28.62 -4.78 0.65
N TRP A 103 -29.55 -5.46 -0.02
CA TRP A 103 -29.38 -6.87 -0.38
C TRP A 103 -28.25 -7.10 -1.39
N LEU A 104 -27.81 -6.07 -2.11
CA LEU A 104 -26.63 -6.16 -2.97
C LEU A 104 -25.37 -6.45 -2.16
N GLY A 105 -25.18 -5.76 -1.03
CA GLY A 105 -24.09 -6.01 -0.09
C GLY A 105 -24.16 -7.41 0.54
N VAL A 106 -25.37 -7.90 0.85
CA VAL A 106 -25.57 -9.28 1.33
C VAL A 106 -25.17 -10.28 0.25
N ALA A 107 -25.67 -10.12 -0.97
CA ALA A 107 -25.33 -11.00 -2.10
C ALA A 107 -23.82 -11.00 -2.37
N TYR A 108 -23.19 -9.83 -2.31
CA TYR A 108 -21.74 -9.68 -2.40
C TYR A 108 -21.02 -10.47 -1.30
N ALA A 109 -21.41 -10.31 -0.03
CA ALA A 109 -20.81 -11.03 1.09
C ALA A 109 -20.97 -12.57 0.97
N VAL A 110 -22.10 -13.04 0.44
CA VAL A 110 -22.35 -14.46 0.19
C VAL A 110 -21.34 -15.04 -0.80
N THR A 111 -20.80 -14.26 -1.75
CA THR A 111 -19.78 -14.76 -2.69
C THR A 111 -18.49 -15.19 -1.98
N PHE A 112 -18.06 -14.47 -0.93
CA PHE A 112 -16.90 -14.85 -0.12
C PHE A 112 -17.16 -16.14 0.66
N LEU A 113 -18.33 -16.22 1.31
CA LEU A 113 -18.74 -17.40 2.07
C LEU A 113 -18.83 -18.63 1.15
N TYR A 114 -19.41 -18.47 -0.04
CA TYR A 114 -19.50 -19.53 -1.03
C TYR A 114 -18.12 -19.98 -1.50
N GLY A 115 -17.23 -19.05 -1.85
CA GLY A 115 -15.86 -19.38 -2.27
C GLY A 115 -15.07 -20.11 -1.20
N ALA A 116 -15.10 -19.64 0.05
CA ALA A 116 -14.45 -20.28 1.19
C ALA A 116 -15.02 -21.68 1.48
N SER A 117 -16.35 -21.82 1.40
CA SER A 117 -17.03 -23.10 1.59
C SER A 117 -16.65 -24.11 0.51
N LEU A 118 -16.62 -23.70 -0.76
CA LEU A 118 -16.18 -24.56 -1.85
C LEU A 118 -14.75 -25.07 -1.62
N ARG A 119 -13.80 -24.18 -1.29
CA ARG A 119 -12.40 -24.55 -1.03
C ARG A 119 -12.28 -25.52 0.15
N TYR A 120 -13.05 -25.29 1.22
CA TYR A 120 -13.11 -26.21 2.36
C TYR A 120 -13.63 -27.60 1.98
N PHE A 121 -14.80 -27.69 1.33
CA PHE A 121 -15.45 -28.97 1.03
C PHE A 121 -14.77 -29.76 -0.10
N GLN A 122 -14.26 -29.07 -1.11
CA GLN A 122 -13.51 -29.73 -2.19
C GLN A 122 -12.12 -30.15 -1.73
N GLY A 123 -11.53 -29.44 -0.77
CA GLY A 123 -10.20 -29.73 -0.26
C GLY A 123 -9.14 -29.70 -1.37
N THR A 124 -9.32 -28.86 -2.39
CA THR A 124 -8.33 -28.62 -3.45
C THR A 124 -7.29 -27.58 -3.01
N ILE A 125 -6.17 -27.48 -3.71
CA ILE A 125 -5.13 -26.46 -3.46
C ILE A 125 -5.47 -25.12 -4.14
N ASP A 126 -6.46 -25.13 -5.03
CA ASP A 126 -6.89 -23.93 -5.75
C ASP A 126 -7.40 -22.89 -4.76
N THR A 127 -6.61 -21.83 -4.61
CA THR A 127 -6.84 -20.71 -3.68
C THR A 127 -7.40 -19.50 -4.42
N ASP A 128 -7.87 -18.50 -3.69
CA ASP A 128 -8.33 -17.26 -4.30
C ASP A 128 -7.19 -16.49 -4.99
N TYR A 129 -7.58 -15.52 -5.84
CA TYR A 129 -6.67 -14.73 -6.65
C TYR A 129 -5.52 -14.11 -5.86
N ASN A 130 -5.78 -13.58 -4.65
CA ASN A 130 -4.77 -12.87 -3.87
C ASN A 130 -3.68 -13.80 -3.31
N HIS A 131 -3.96 -15.10 -3.26
CA HIS A 131 -3.08 -16.12 -2.71
C HIS A 131 -2.48 -17.06 -3.76
N LEU A 132 -2.72 -16.81 -5.05
CA LEU A 132 -2.13 -17.64 -6.10
C LEU A 132 -0.59 -17.65 -5.96
N PRO A 133 0.06 -18.83 -5.98
CA PRO A 133 1.51 -18.92 -5.86
C PRO A 133 2.20 -18.34 -7.11
N GLY A 134 3.45 -17.92 -6.94
CA GLY A 134 4.28 -17.41 -8.03
C GLY A 134 4.67 -15.94 -7.87
N PRO A 135 5.39 -15.37 -8.86
CA PRO A 135 6.02 -14.06 -8.72
C PRO A 135 5.00 -12.94 -8.51
N LEU A 136 5.41 -11.90 -7.77
CA LEU A 136 4.66 -10.67 -7.56
C LEU A 136 5.04 -9.69 -8.68
N ASP A 137 4.35 -9.80 -9.81
CA ASP A 137 4.73 -9.11 -11.06
C ASP A 137 4.30 -7.65 -11.11
N THR A 138 3.41 -7.23 -10.22
CA THR A 138 2.91 -5.85 -10.14
C THR A 138 3.25 -5.23 -8.79
N ILE A 139 3.40 -3.92 -8.73
CA ILE A 139 3.53 -3.19 -7.46
C ILE A 139 2.18 -3.16 -6.71
N PRO A 140 2.15 -2.92 -5.39
CA PRO A 140 0.90 -2.76 -4.65
C PRO A 140 0.01 -1.69 -5.29
N SER A 141 -1.23 -2.04 -5.62
CA SER A 141 -2.14 -1.12 -6.30
C SER A 141 -2.82 -0.15 -5.35
N VAL A 142 -3.14 1.04 -5.87
CA VAL A 142 -3.68 2.15 -5.07
C VAL A 142 -5.21 2.05 -4.91
N LEU A 143 -5.94 1.54 -5.89
CA LEU A 143 -7.41 1.54 -5.89
C LEU A 143 -8.04 0.20 -5.51
N TRP A 144 -7.34 -0.89 -5.76
CA TRP A 144 -7.80 -2.25 -5.53
C TRP A 144 -6.70 -2.99 -4.79
N VAL A 145 -7.02 -3.96 -3.95
CA VAL A 145 -6.02 -4.85 -3.35
C VAL A 145 -5.66 -5.90 -4.39
N ASN A 146 -4.40 -5.90 -4.82
CA ASN A 146 -3.83 -6.94 -5.67
C ASN A 146 -2.99 -7.93 -4.84
N ARG A 147 -2.48 -8.98 -5.50
CA ARG A 147 -1.61 -10.00 -4.89
C ARG A 147 -0.45 -9.40 -4.09
N THR A 148 0.20 -8.36 -4.62
CA THR A 148 1.37 -7.74 -3.97
C THR A 148 0.98 -6.94 -2.72
N TYR A 149 -0.16 -6.25 -2.75
CA TYR A 149 -0.71 -5.58 -1.57
C TYR A 149 -1.10 -6.61 -0.50
N HIS A 150 -1.82 -7.67 -0.89
CA HIS A 150 -2.22 -8.76 0.00
C HIS A 150 -1.00 -9.48 0.58
N TRP A 151 0.07 -9.64 -0.20
CA TRP A 151 1.33 -10.20 0.29
C TRP A 151 1.93 -9.38 1.44
N ARG A 152 1.84 -8.03 1.37
CA ARG A 152 2.31 -7.17 2.48
C ARG A 152 1.50 -7.39 3.76
N HIS A 153 0.20 -7.67 3.64
CA HIS A 153 -0.63 -8.05 4.78
C HIS A 153 -0.10 -9.31 5.48
N HIS A 154 0.37 -10.32 4.74
CA HIS A 154 0.92 -11.55 5.34
C HIS A 154 2.34 -11.40 5.88
N PHE A 155 3.19 -10.69 5.14
CA PHE A 155 4.65 -10.87 5.25
C PHE A 155 5.45 -9.59 5.49
N ASP A 156 4.78 -8.44 5.54
CA ASP A 156 5.36 -7.15 5.86
C ASP A 156 4.94 -6.66 7.26
N ASP A 157 3.94 -5.78 7.34
CA ASP A 157 3.33 -5.36 8.62
C ASP A 157 1.83 -5.64 8.58
N VAL A 158 1.44 -6.71 9.27
CA VAL A 158 0.06 -7.20 9.34
C VAL A 158 -0.93 -6.17 9.92
N ASN A 159 -0.42 -5.17 10.67
CA ASN A 159 -1.24 -4.12 11.28
C ASN A 159 -1.39 -2.87 10.40
N ALA A 160 -0.70 -2.84 9.27
CA ALA A 160 -0.64 -1.70 8.37
C ALA A 160 -1.53 -1.90 7.13
N TYR A 161 -1.42 -3.09 6.54
CA TYR A 161 -2.09 -3.47 5.31
C TYR A 161 -3.24 -4.41 5.66
N TYR A 162 -4.49 -3.95 5.60
CA TYR A 162 -5.66 -4.79 5.69
C TYR A 162 -6.11 -5.17 4.28
N SER A 163 -6.45 -6.43 4.12
CA SER A 163 -6.52 -7.04 2.81
C SER A 163 -7.93 -7.16 2.27
N GLY A 164 -8.68 -6.06 2.34
CA GLY A 164 -10.00 -5.95 1.73
C GLY A 164 -9.96 -6.06 0.19
N VAL A 165 -11.05 -5.74 -0.51
CA VAL A 165 -11.03 -5.58 -1.97
C VAL A 165 -10.52 -4.19 -2.31
N PHE A 166 -10.79 -3.20 -1.46
CA PHE A 166 -10.27 -1.85 -1.56
C PHE A 166 -9.36 -1.54 -0.38
N PRO A 167 -8.19 -0.89 -0.58
CA PRO A 167 -7.33 -0.42 0.50
C PRO A 167 -7.89 0.85 1.19
N LEU A 168 -9.20 1.08 1.10
CA LEU A 168 -9.84 2.33 1.51
C LEU A 168 -9.78 2.53 3.02
N VAL A 169 -10.08 1.47 3.78
CA VAL A 169 -10.09 1.53 5.25
C VAL A 169 -8.67 1.83 5.75
N ASP A 170 -7.66 1.17 5.20
CA ASP A 170 -6.24 1.35 5.53
C ASP A 170 -5.78 2.79 5.32
N LYS A 171 -6.24 3.40 4.22
CA LYS A 171 -5.93 4.81 3.91
C LYS A 171 -6.63 5.77 4.86
N ILE A 172 -7.91 5.53 5.15
CA ILE A 172 -8.68 6.38 6.08
C ILE A 172 -8.09 6.30 7.50
N LEU A 173 -7.68 5.10 7.93
CA LEU A 173 -7.04 4.89 9.22
C LEU A 173 -5.57 5.36 9.25
N GLY A 174 -4.99 5.71 8.09
CA GLY A 174 -3.59 6.10 7.97
C GLY A 174 -2.62 4.96 8.23
N THR A 175 -3.07 3.71 8.16
CA THR A 175 -2.25 2.52 8.41
C THR A 175 -1.58 1.99 7.16
N GLY A 176 -2.08 2.36 5.97
CA GLY A 176 -1.63 1.85 4.66
C GLY A 176 -0.17 2.14 4.26
N LEU A 177 0.68 2.54 5.21
CA LEU A 177 2.11 2.72 5.06
C LEU A 177 2.83 2.43 6.40
N SER A 178 3.55 1.30 6.49
CA SER A 178 4.38 1.02 7.67
C SER A 178 5.85 1.34 7.43
N LEU A 179 6.39 2.18 8.32
CA LEU A 179 7.83 2.43 8.44
C LEU A 179 8.48 1.56 9.52
N LYS A 180 7.69 0.82 10.28
CA LYS A 180 8.16 0.07 11.45
C LYS A 180 9.14 -1.02 11.02
N GLY A 181 10.36 -0.95 11.52
CA GLY A 181 11.42 -1.92 11.22
C GLY A 181 12.05 -1.77 9.83
N LYS A 182 11.55 -0.86 8.99
CA LYS A 182 12.10 -0.58 7.66
C LYS A 182 13.46 0.10 7.74
N THR A 183 14.31 -0.16 6.77
CA THR A 183 15.57 0.58 6.55
C THR A 183 15.37 1.58 5.43
N VAL A 184 15.50 2.87 5.75
CA VAL A 184 15.22 3.98 4.84
C VAL A 184 16.52 4.72 4.54
N ALA A 185 16.95 4.73 3.28
CA ALA A 185 18.04 5.61 2.84
C ALA A 185 17.50 7.00 2.55
N LEU A 186 18.19 8.02 3.03
CA LEU A 186 17.77 9.41 2.87
C LEU A 186 18.93 10.25 2.33
N THR A 187 18.77 10.80 1.13
CA THR A 187 19.72 11.78 0.58
C THR A 187 19.45 13.19 1.13
N GLY A 188 20.48 14.04 1.13
CA GLY A 188 20.36 15.38 1.70
C GLY A 188 20.14 15.36 3.21
N ALA A 189 20.53 14.26 3.88
CA ALA A 189 20.22 14.01 5.29
C ALA A 189 20.81 15.05 6.26
N SER A 190 21.85 15.79 5.85
CA SER A 190 22.44 16.87 6.65
C SER A 190 21.72 18.21 6.51
N GLY A 191 20.82 18.37 5.52
CA GLY A 191 20.02 19.59 5.34
C GLY A 191 18.88 19.68 6.36
N ALA A 192 18.27 20.87 6.50
CA ALA A 192 17.21 21.10 7.48
C ALA A 192 16.03 20.12 7.32
N LEU A 193 15.51 19.97 6.09
CA LEU A 193 14.45 19.01 5.79
C LEU A 193 14.90 17.57 5.99
N GLY A 194 16.12 17.22 5.56
CA GLY A 194 16.66 15.87 5.74
C GLY A 194 16.77 15.47 7.22
N GLN A 195 17.21 16.37 8.09
CA GLN A 195 17.28 16.12 9.53
C GLN A 195 15.88 15.96 10.15
N ALA A 196 14.92 16.81 9.77
CA ALA A 196 13.54 16.71 10.24
C ALA A 196 12.89 15.39 9.79
N LEU A 197 13.10 15.00 8.53
CA LEU A 197 12.57 13.76 7.97
C LEU A 197 13.20 12.53 8.66
N ALA A 198 14.52 12.55 8.88
CA ALA A 198 15.21 11.50 9.64
C ALA A 198 14.64 11.34 11.06
N ALA A 199 14.32 12.44 11.74
CA ALA A 199 13.72 12.40 13.06
C ALA A 199 12.32 11.75 13.04
N GLU A 200 11.48 12.07 12.05
CA GLU A 200 10.14 11.47 11.93
C GLU A 200 10.22 9.98 11.57
N LEU A 201 11.13 9.59 10.68
CA LEU A 201 11.38 8.17 10.35
C LEU A 201 11.73 7.35 11.61
N LEU A 202 12.60 7.88 12.48
CA LEU A 202 13.00 7.22 13.72
C LEU A 202 11.86 7.14 14.74
N LYS A 203 11.02 8.16 14.82
CA LYS A 203 9.81 8.18 15.65
C LYS A 203 8.81 7.10 15.22
N HIS A 204 8.75 6.81 13.93
CA HIS A 204 7.96 5.71 13.36
C HIS A 204 8.70 4.36 13.31
N ASN A 205 9.77 4.21 14.10
CA ASN A 205 10.53 2.97 14.27
C ASN A 205 11.25 2.45 13.02
N ALA A 206 11.57 3.32 12.06
CA ALA A 206 12.49 2.99 10.98
C ALA A 206 13.95 3.02 11.45
N LYS A 207 14.84 2.48 10.62
CA LYS A 207 16.29 2.68 10.65
C LYS A 207 16.64 3.61 9.49
N VAL A 208 17.54 4.56 9.71
CA VAL A 208 17.92 5.55 8.69
C VAL A 208 19.34 5.29 8.20
N VAL A 209 19.52 5.22 6.88
CA VAL A 209 20.82 5.30 6.21
C VAL A 209 20.96 6.71 5.65
N ALA A 210 21.63 7.58 6.40
CA ALA A 210 21.78 8.99 6.08
C ALA A 210 22.89 9.17 5.02
N LEU A 211 22.50 9.44 3.78
CA LEU A 211 23.39 9.72 2.66
C LEU A 211 23.68 11.23 2.61
N THR A 212 24.94 11.62 2.78
CA THR A 212 25.32 13.03 2.80
C THR A 212 26.74 13.29 2.31
N THR A 213 26.99 14.49 1.80
CA THR A 213 28.33 15.02 1.52
C THR A 213 29.04 15.54 2.79
N ASN A 214 28.29 15.85 3.84
CA ASN A 214 28.75 16.48 5.09
C ASN A 214 28.40 15.61 6.31
N PRO A 215 29.07 14.45 6.51
CA PRO A 215 28.74 13.51 7.58
C PRO A 215 28.86 14.12 8.98
N GLU A 216 29.76 15.08 9.18
CA GLU A 216 29.99 15.77 10.45
C GLU A 216 28.80 16.63 10.92
N LYS A 217 27.86 16.96 10.03
CA LYS A 217 26.64 17.70 10.36
C LYS A 217 25.53 16.81 10.93
N ILE A 218 25.70 15.49 10.91
CA ILE A 218 24.70 14.54 11.38
C ILE A 218 25.15 13.98 12.73
N ALA A 219 24.32 14.15 13.75
CA ALA A 219 24.58 13.58 15.06
C ALA A 219 24.56 12.04 15.00
N VAL A 220 25.53 11.41 15.64
CA VAL A 220 25.54 9.96 15.81
C VAL A 220 24.44 9.58 16.79
N GLN A 221 23.53 8.72 16.36
CA GLN A 221 22.40 8.26 17.16
C GLN A 221 22.03 6.82 16.80
N GLU A 222 21.32 6.15 17.71
CA GLU A 222 20.88 4.77 17.52
C GLU A 222 19.97 4.66 16.28
N ARG A 223 20.09 3.56 15.54
CA ARG A 223 19.35 3.28 14.29
C ARG A 223 19.67 4.24 13.13
N VAL A 224 20.70 5.07 13.25
CA VAL A 224 21.22 5.88 12.13
C VAL A 224 22.60 5.38 11.69
N LYS A 225 22.72 5.01 10.42
CA LYS A 225 23.98 4.76 9.74
C LYS A 225 24.30 5.95 8.84
N ILE A 226 25.40 6.63 9.09
CA ILE A 226 25.87 7.74 8.23
C ILE A 226 26.73 7.15 7.12
N VAL A 227 26.45 7.51 5.87
CA VAL A 227 27.23 7.11 4.69
C VAL A 227 27.59 8.38 3.93
N LYS A 228 28.90 8.65 3.84
CA LYS A 228 29.39 9.74 3.01
C LYS A 228 29.19 9.38 1.54
N TRP A 229 28.69 10.34 0.76
CA TRP A 229 28.54 10.20 -0.70
C TRP A 229 28.74 11.55 -1.39
N GLU A 230 29.14 11.52 -2.66
CA GLU A 230 29.36 12.71 -3.51
C GLU A 230 28.96 12.37 -4.95
N LEU A 231 28.50 13.38 -5.71
CA LEU A 231 28.07 13.25 -7.11
C LEU A 231 29.09 12.48 -7.96
N GLY A 232 28.61 11.61 -8.85
CA GLY A 232 29.43 10.74 -9.69
C GLY A 232 29.96 9.47 -8.99
N ASN A 233 29.56 9.24 -7.73
CA ASN A 233 29.90 8.03 -6.96
C ASN A 233 28.66 7.24 -6.51
N GLU A 234 27.52 7.42 -7.17
CA GLU A 234 26.23 6.80 -6.92
C GLU A 234 26.37 5.27 -6.88
N ASP A 235 27.14 4.70 -7.81
CA ASP A 235 27.44 3.26 -7.88
C ASP A 235 28.08 2.70 -6.61
N GLN A 236 28.87 3.50 -5.89
CA GLN A 236 29.52 3.06 -4.64
C GLN A 236 28.49 2.83 -3.52
N LEU A 237 27.27 3.36 -3.65
CA LEU A 237 26.20 3.17 -2.69
C LEU A 237 25.47 1.84 -2.85
N LYS A 238 25.70 1.10 -3.94
CA LYS A 238 24.97 -0.14 -4.26
C LYS A 238 24.91 -1.14 -3.10
N GLU A 239 26.04 -1.37 -2.43
CA GLU A 239 26.09 -2.30 -1.29
C GLU A 239 25.24 -1.81 -0.11
N SER A 240 25.29 -0.51 0.18
CA SER A 240 24.47 0.09 1.24
C SER A 240 22.98 0.06 0.89
N LEU A 241 22.64 0.31 -0.38
CA LEU A 241 21.28 0.33 -0.91
C LEU A 241 20.65 -1.06 -1.03
N ASN A 242 21.45 -2.13 -1.12
CA ASN A 242 20.92 -3.49 -1.21
C ASN A 242 19.99 -3.86 -0.03
N LYS A 243 20.33 -3.40 1.18
CA LYS A 243 19.57 -3.66 2.42
C LYS A 243 18.49 -2.61 2.72
N VAL A 244 18.29 -1.65 1.83
CA VAL A 244 17.34 -0.55 2.01
C VAL A 244 15.98 -0.97 1.46
N ASP A 245 14.95 -0.72 2.23
CA ASP A 245 13.56 -0.89 1.84
C ASP A 245 13.05 0.37 1.12
N ILE A 246 13.39 1.57 1.58
CA ILE A 246 12.88 2.82 0.99
C ILE A 246 14.04 3.76 0.68
N LEU A 247 14.19 4.20 -0.56
CA LEU A 247 15.09 5.28 -0.93
C LEU A 247 14.31 6.60 -1.01
N ILE A 248 14.68 7.57 -0.18
CA ILE A 248 14.17 8.93 -0.24
C ILE A 248 15.22 9.83 -0.92
N ILE A 249 14.84 10.33 -2.10
CA ILE A 249 15.60 11.31 -2.86
C ILE A 249 15.10 12.70 -2.44
N ASN A 250 15.94 13.42 -1.71
CA ASN A 250 15.63 14.70 -1.07
C ASN A 250 16.78 15.71 -1.15
N HIS A 251 17.95 15.30 -1.63
CA HIS A 251 19.02 16.25 -1.91
C HIS A 251 18.63 17.17 -3.07
N GLY A 252 19.12 18.41 -3.02
CA GLY A 252 18.90 19.39 -4.07
C GLY A 252 19.68 20.66 -3.77
N ILE A 253 19.87 21.48 -4.80
CA ILE A 253 20.44 22.83 -4.71
C ILE A 253 19.53 23.82 -5.40
N ASN A 254 19.48 25.04 -4.85
CA ASN A 254 18.82 26.17 -5.48
C ASN A 254 19.88 27.20 -5.89
N VAL A 255 20.02 27.44 -7.19
CA VAL A 255 20.92 28.48 -7.74
C VAL A 255 20.22 29.86 -7.83
N TYR A 256 19.01 29.97 -7.28
CA TYR A 256 18.21 31.19 -7.19
C TYR A 256 18.05 31.91 -8.54
N GLY A 257 18.60 33.12 -8.68
CA GLY A 257 18.56 33.92 -9.90
C GLY A 257 19.73 33.69 -10.84
N ASP A 258 20.70 32.85 -10.50
CA ASP A 258 21.87 32.61 -11.35
C ASP A 258 21.48 31.79 -12.59
N ARG A 259 21.82 32.32 -13.76
CA ARG A 259 21.52 31.72 -15.08
C ARG A 259 22.79 31.49 -15.90
N THR A 260 23.95 31.47 -15.28
CA THR A 260 25.20 31.09 -15.93
C THR A 260 25.16 29.63 -16.36
N SER A 261 25.93 29.26 -17.40
CA SER A 261 26.03 27.86 -17.84
C SER A 261 26.49 26.93 -16.72
N ALA A 262 27.37 27.41 -15.83
CA ALA A 262 27.83 26.66 -14.66
C ALA A 262 26.70 26.40 -13.65
N ALA A 263 25.88 27.41 -13.33
CA ALA A 263 24.74 27.25 -12.43
C ALA A 263 23.67 26.31 -13.00
N ILE A 264 23.42 26.41 -14.30
CA ILE A 264 22.52 25.51 -15.03
C ILE A 264 23.03 24.07 -14.96
N GLN A 265 24.31 23.85 -15.31
CA GLN A 265 24.92 22.52 -15.29
C GLN A 265 24.92 21.92 -13.88
N ASN A 266 25.23 22.73 -12.86
CA ASN A 266 25.22 22.28 -11.47
C ASN A 266 23.82 21.84 -11.03
N SER A 267 22.78 22.60 -11.39
CA SER A 267 21.39 22.26 -11.07
C SER A 267 20.97 20.94 -11.73
N TYR A 268 21.30 20.75 -13.02
CA TYR A 268 21.05 19.48 -13.71
C TYR A 268 21.78 18.31 -13.05
N GLN A 269 23.07 18.48 -12.72
CA GLN A 269 23.85 17.40 -12.15
C GLN A 269 23.31 16.96 -10.80
N VAL A 270 22.96 17.91 -9.94
CA VAL A 270 22.45 17.62 -8.59
C VAL A 270 21.00 17.19 -8.63
N ASN A 271 20.10 18.04 -9.12
CA ASN A 271 18.67 17.83 -8.90
C ASN A 271 18.08 16.77 -9.85
N THR A 272 18.67 16.59 -11.04
CA THR A 272 18.16 15.67 -12.06
C THR A 272 19.02 14.42 -12.22
N PHE A 273 20.28 14.57 -12.66
CA PHE A 273 21.08 13.41 -13.08
C PHE A 273 21.48 12.51 -11.91
N SER A 274 21.92 13.08 -10.79
CA SER A 274 22.25 12.24 -9.64
C SER A 274 21.03 11.57 -9.02
N ALA A 275 19.84 12.18 -9.10
CA ALA A 275 18.59 11.53 -8.73
C ALA A 275 18.30 10.32 -9.63
N LEU A 276 18.43 10.47 -10.95
CA LEU A 276 18.24 9.37 -11.91
C LEU A 276 19.25 8.23 -11.69
N GLU A 277 20.53 8.56 -11.51
CA GLU A 277 21.58 7.57 -11.26
C GLU A 277 21.32 6.80 -9.95
N LEU A 278 20.87 7.47 -8.88
CA LEU A 278 20.47 6.80 -7.64
C LEU A 278 19.24 5.89 -7.83
N ILE A 279 18.26 6.31 -8.65
CA ILE A 279 17.11 5.47 -9.02
C ILE A 279 17.58 4.21 -9.72
N ASP A 280 18.49 4.33 -10.69
CA ASP A 280 19.03 3.20 -11.44
C ASP A 280 19.81 2.24 -10.52
N VAL A 281 20.69 2.77 -9.67
CA VAL A 281 21.46 1.97 -8.71
C VAL A 281 20.53 1.24 -7.72
N PHE A 282 19.51 1.91 -7.19
CA PHE A 282 18.57 1.30 -6.26
C PHE A 282 17.67 0.27 -6.95
N SER A 283 17.19 0.56 -8.15
CA SER A 283 16.36 -0.35 -8.96
C SER A 283 17.12 -1.64 -9.31
N ALA A 284 18.43 -1.54 -9.54
CA ALA A 284 19.30 -2.71 -9.73
C ALA A 284 19.43 -3.62 -8.48
N THR A 285 18.96 -3.17 -7.31
CA THR A 285 18.88 -4.01 -6.09
C THR A 285 17.57 -4.80 -5.99
N VAL A 286 16.61 -4.60 -6.90
CA VAL A 286 15.32 -5.30 -6.92
C VAL A 286 15.49 -6.63 -7.67
N ILE A 287 15.79 -7.72 -6.96
CA ILE A 287 16.13 -9.01 -7.58
C ILE A 287 15.00 -10.03 -7.41
N GLY A 288 14.20 -9.95 -6.33
CA GLY A 288 13.16 -10.92 -6.02
C GLY A 288 11.73 -10.36 -5.96
N PRO A 289 10.71 -11.24 -5.90
CA PRO A 289 9.31 -10.84 -5.68
C PRO A 289 9.10 -10.05 -4.40
N GLN A 290 9.83 -10.39 -3.33
CA GLN A 290 9.78 -9.64 -2.08
C GLN A 290 10.27 -8.21 -2.27
N ASP A 291 11.38 -8.00 -2.99
CA ASP A 291 11.90 -6.66 -3.26
C ASP A 291 10.88 -5.84 -4.07
N LYS A 292 10.25 -6.44 -5.09
CA LYS A 292 9.16 -5.78 -5.83
C LYS A 292 7.97 -5.42 -4.94
N ALA A 293 7.72 -6.23 -3.91
CA ALA A 293 6.65 -5.98 -2.97
C ALA A 293 7.00 -4.89 -1.98
N THR A 294 8.24 -4.77 -1.50
CA THR A 294 8.58 -3.92 -0.34
C THR A 294 9.48 -2.74 -0.65
N LYS A 295 10.25 -2.76 -1.75
CA LYS A 295 11.15 -1.66 -2.09
C LYS A 295 10.39 -0.50 -2.71
N GLU A 296 10.67 0.71 -2.23
CA GLU A 296 10.02 1.94 -2.68
C GLU A 296 11.04 3.05 -2.93
N ILE A 297 10.73 3.92 -3.89
CA ILE A 297 11.48 5.15 -4.15
C ILE A 297 10.54 6.31 -3.94
N TRP A 298 10.90 7.21 -3.04
CA TRP A 298 10.16 8.44 -2.77
C TRP A 298 11.03 9.61 -3.20
N VAL A 299 10.52 10.41 -4.12
CA VAL A 299 11.22 11.60 -4.60
C VAL A 299 10.51 12.80 -4.01
N ASN A 300 11.25 13.56 -3.19
CA ASN A 300 10.80 14.86 -2.75
C ASN A 300 11.07 15.85 -3.87
N THR A 301 9.99 16.44 -4.39
CA THR A 301 10.06 17.46 -5.43
C THR A 301 9.94 18.86 -4.84
N SER A 302 10.20 19.85 -5.68
CA SER A 302 10.08 21.26 -5.34
C SER A 302 8.62 21.72 -5.14
N GLU A 303 8.47 22.94 -4.61
CA GLU A 303 7.17 23.58 -4.33
C GLU A 303 6.36 23.97 -5.59
N ALA A 304 6.84 23.68 -6.81
CA ALA A 304 6.13 24.00 -8.06
C ALA A 304 4.73 23.38 -8.18
N GLU A 305 4.44 22.31 -7.44
CA GLU A 305 3.12 21.67 -7.45
C GLU A 305 2.03 22.51 -6.76
N VAL A 306 2.41 23.42 -5.88
CA VAL A 306 1.51 24.28 -5.10
C VAL A 306 1.78 25.77 -5.26
N SER A 307 2.85 26.15 -5.98
CA SER A 307 3.24 27.54 -6.22
C SER A 307 3.93 27.72 -7.59
N PRO A 308 3.98 28.93 -8.17
CA PRO A 308 4.76 29.16 -9.37
C PRO A 308 6.24 28.80 -9.17
N ALA A 309 6.86 28.21 -10.19
CA ALA A 309 8.29 27.92 -10.24
C ALA A 309 9.14 29.21 -10.23
N LEU A 310 9.35 29.81 -9.05
CA LEU A 310 10.10 31.05 -8.88
C LEU A 310 11.61 30.84 -9.17
N SER A 311 12.10 29.61 -9.09
CA SER A 311 13.45 29.23 -9.47
C SER A 311 13.42 28.01 -10.40
N PRO A 312 13.20 28.18 -11.71
CA PRO A 312 13.00 27.04 -12.63
C PRO A 312 14.13 26.01 -12.62
N LEU A 313 15.37 26.41 -12.32
CA LEU A 313 16.50 25.47 -12.21
C LEU A 313 16.47 24.62 -10.93
N TYR A 314 15.81 25.11 -9.88
CA TYR A 314 15.54 24.33 -8.67
C TYR A 314 14.44 23.28 -8.88
N GLU A 315 13.56 23.48 -9.87
CA GLU A 315 12.45 22.56 -10.19
C GLU A 315 12.82 21.40 -11.13
N LEU A 316 14.06 21.39 -11.64
CA LEU A 316 14.61 20.31 -12.46
C LEU A 316 14.86 19.05 -11.62
#